data_AF-A0A078JEB0-F1
#
_entry.id   AF-A0A078JEB0-F1
#
_cell.length_a   1.000
_cell.length_b   1.000
_cell.length_c   1.000
_cell.angle_alpha   90.00
_cell.angle_beta   90.00
_cell.angle_gamma   90.00
#
_symmetry.space_group_name_H-M   'P 1'
#
loop_
_entity.id
_entity.type
_entity.pdbx_description
1 polymer ?
#
loop_
_entity_poly.entity_id
_entity_poly.type
_entity_poly.pdbx_seq_one_letter_code
_entity_poly.pdbx_strand_id
1 'polypeptide(L)'
;MDESYRNLMDFIRRTSVPETFVDILLCAVPIWLAVMIGLLIGWSWRPRWTGLVYLGFRSKLRFLWTAPPGFGARRVWLAFTALSAFSVCRTLWSRLGSGAKKSDIEEEIPPSGDAVSRGSDKKTEEEKDVVMEKDLEHLLHLLEAGNDKMEWQSMMDKSTPNMSYQAWRHEPQTGPVVYRSRTVFEDATPDIVRDFFWDDEFRPKWDPMLAYFKTLEEDPQTGITIVHWIKKFPFFCSDREYIIGRRIWESGKKYYAVTKGVPYPTLPKRDKPRRVELYFSSWIIKAVESREGDGQMSACEVSLVHYEDMGIPKDVAKLGVRHGMWGAVKKLNSGLRAYQSARKPGVALSRSAQMAGITTKLNMDLVETSRVEEEEEKGQATEKARRQKEQFNVDWKWIAVGGVALAFGLHSSAIGKALMVGAGRRLARR
;
A
#
# COMPACT_ATOMS: atom_id res chain seq x y z
N MET A 1 -20.47 -24.21 -64.66
CA MET A 1 -19.69 -24.57 -63.45
C MET A 1 -18.85 -23.36 -63.13
N ASP A 2 -19.38 -22.59 -62.19
CA ASP A 2 -19.33 -21.14 -62.22
C ASP A 2 -18.05 -20.54 -61.67
N GLU A 3 -17.72 -19.37 -62.20
CA GLU A 3 -16.64 -18.46 -61.82
C GLU A 3 -16.56 -18.22 -60.30
N SER A 4 -17.70 -18.34 -59.61
CA SER A 4 -17.79 -18.28 -58.14
C SER A 4 -17.06 -19.42 -57.43
N TYR A 5 -17.00 -20.62 -58.01
CA TYR A 5 -16.28 -21.77 -57.42
C TYR A 5 -14.76 -21.62 -57.57
N ARG A 6 -14.31 -20.98 -58.67
CA ARG A 6 -12.88 -20.69 -58.90
C ARG A 6 -12.39 -19.60 -57.95
N ASN A 7 -13.17 -18.52 -57.79
CA ASN A 7 -12.88 -17.47 -56.82
C ASN A 7 -12.86 -17.97 -55.37
N LEU A 8 -13.74 -18.92 -55.01
CA LEU A 8 -13.73 -19.54 -53.68
C LEU A 8 -12.48 -20.41 -53.46
N MET A 9 -12.06 -21.20 -54.46
CA MET A 9 -10.83 -22.00 -54.36
C MET A 9 -9.57 -21.13 -54.31
N ASP A 10 -9.52 -20.03 -55.06
CA ASP A 10 -8.38 -19.10 -55.04
C ASP A 10 -8.30 -18.32 -53.72
N PHE A 11 -9.45 -18.02 -53.10
CA PHE A 11 -9.49 -17.46 -51.75
C PHE A 11 -8.99 -18.45 -50.68
N ILE A 12 -9.33 -19.73 -50.79
CA ILE A 12 -8.89 -20.80 -49.87
C ILE A 12 -7.40 -21.13 -50.06
N ARG A 13 -6.85 -20.98 -51.27
CA ARG A 13 -5.43 -21.23 -51.57
C ARG A 13 -4.47 -20.12 -51.13
N ARG A 14 -4.96 -18.94 -50.76
CA ARG A 14 -4.10 -17.92 -50.13
C ARG A 14 -3.67 -18.42 -48.76
N THR A 15 -2.37 -18.65 -48.61
CA THR A 15 -1.69 -19.19 -47.42
C THR A 15 -2.08 -18.50 -46.09
N SER A 16 -2.57 -17.26 -46.13
CA SER A 16 -3.01 -16.50 -44.95
C SER A 16 -4.38 -16.91 -44.37
N VAL A 17 -5.27 -17.54 -45.14
CA VAL A 17 -6.62 -17.92 -44.67
C VAL A 17 -6.61 -19.18 -43.79
N PRO A 18 -5.92 -20.27 -44.14
CA PRO A 18 -5.84 -21.43 -43.24
C PRO A 18 -5.03 -21.13 -41.97
N GLU A 19 -3.98 -20.31 -42.04
CA GLU A 19 -3.19 -19.91 -40.87
C GLU A 19 -4.02 -19.11 -39.86
N THR A 20 -4.79 -18.12 -40.32
CA THR A 20 -5.69 -17.35 -39.44
C THR A 20 -6.81 -18.20 -38.86
N PHE A 21 -7.32 -19.20 -39.60
CA PHE A 21 -8.28 -20.16 -39.06
C PHE A 21 -7.66 -21.06 -37.99
N VAL A 22 -6.42 -21.52 -38.18
CA VAL A 22 -5.69 -22.31 -37.19
C VAL A 22 -5.40 -21.49 -35.93
N ASP A 23 -5.01 -20.22 -36.06
CA ASP A 23 -4.79 -19.32 -34.93
C ASP A 23 -6.08 -19.03 -34.15
N ILE A 24 -7.21 -18.86 -34.85
CA ILE A 24 -8.52 -18.71 -34.21
C ILE A 24 -8.92 -20.00 -33.48
N LEU A 25 -8.67 -21.16 -34.08
CA LEU A 25 -8.94 -22.45 -33.44
C LEU A 25 -8.08 -22.64 -32.19
N LEU A 26 -6.79 -22.32 -32.27
CA LEU A 26 -5.85 -22.38 -31.14
C LEU A 26 -6.24 -21.41 -30.02
N CYS A 27 -6.75 -20.22 -30.36
CA CYS A 27 -7.29 -19.27 -29.38
C CYS A 27 -8.59 -19.76 -28.70
N ALA A 28 -9.35 -20.63 -29.36
CA ALA A 28 -10.58 -21.20 -28.81
C ALA A 28 -10.33 -22.37 -27.84
N VAL A 29 -9.19 -23.06 -27.94
CA VAL A 29 -8.85 -24.23 -27.09
C VAL A 29 -8.84 -23.88 -25.59
N PRO A 30 -8.17 -22.81 -25.10
CA PRO A 30 -8.18 -22.47 -23.67
C PRO A 30 -9.57 -22.10 -23.14
N ILE A 31 -10.40 -21.48 -23.99
CA ILE A 31 -11.76 -21.08 -23.65
C ILE A 31 -12.62 -22.32 -23.44
N TRP A 32 -12.57 -23.27 -24.38
CA TRP A 32 -13.29 -24.54 -24.25
C TRP A 32 -12.76 -25.40 -23.10
N LEU A 33 -11.45 -25.38 -22.83
CA LEU A 33 -10.87 -26.06 -21.67
C LEU A 33 -11.42 -25.51 -20.35
N ALA A 34 -11.52 -24.19 -20.22
CA ALA A 34 -12.10 -23.53 -19.05
C ALA A 34 -13.59 -23.86 -18.87
N VAL A 35 -14.36 -23.91 -19.96
CA VAL A 35 -15.78 -24.33 -19.95
C VAL A 35 -15.92 -25.78 -19.49
N MET A 36 -15.08 -26.69 -20.02
CA MET A 36 -15.11 -28.11 -19.64
C MET A 36 -14.71 -28.32 -18.18
N ILE A 37 -13.70 -27.60 -17.68
CA ILE A 37 -13.33 -27.62 -16.25
C ILE A 37 -14.46 -27.08 -15.39
N GLY A 38 -15.11 -25.98 -15.78
CA GLY A 38 -16.26 -25.42 -15.07
C GLY A 38 -17.47 -26.37 -15.04
N LEU A 39 -17.74 -27.07 -16.14
CA LEU A 39 -18.78 -28.10 -16.21
C LEU A 39 -18.44 -29.32 -15.35
N LEU A 40 -17.19 -29.78 -15.38
CA LEU A 40 -16.73 -30.89 -14.54
C LEU A 40 -16.81 -30.55 -13.06
N ILE A 41 -16.39 -29.36 -12.65
CA ILE A 41 -16.52 -28.87 -11.26
C ILE A 41 -18.01 -28.72 -10.91
N GLY A 42 -18.84 -28.16 -11.79
CA GLY A 42 -20.27 -28.01 -11.57
C GLY A 42 -21.03 -29.35 -11.48
N TRP A 43 -20.61 -30.37 -12.22
CA TRP A 43 -21.19 -31.71 -12.21
C TRP A 43 -20.69 -32.57 -11.05
N SER A 44 -19.42 -32.41 -10.66
CA SER A 44 -18.83 -33.11 -9.50
C SER A 44 -19.21 -32.44 -8.17
N TRP A 45 -19.69 -31.19 -8.20
CA TRP A 45 -20.24 -30.51 -7.03
C TRP A 45 -21.73 -30.88 -6.85
N ARG A 46 -21.99 -32.06 -6.27
CA ARG A 46 -23.24 -32.32 -5.55
C ARG A 46 -23.03 -32.02 -4.06
N PRO A 47 -23.44 -30.86 -3.54
CA PRO A 47 -23.31 -30.59 -2.12
C PRO A 47 -24.22 -31.54 -1.33
N ARG A 48 -23.63 -32.38 -0.48
CA ARG A 48 -24.33 -33.35 0.39
C ARG A 48 -25.25 -32.69 1.44
N TRP A 49 -25.34 -31.37 1.46
CA TRP A 49 -26.17 -30.57 2.37
C TRP A 49 -27.60 -30.33 1.85
N THR A 50 -27.92 -30.67 0.59
CA THR A 50 -29.28 -30.49 0.04
C THR A 50 -30.34 -31.33 0.78
N GLY A 51 -29.95 -32.44 1.41
CA GLY A 51 -30.83 -33.22 2.29
C GLY A 51 -31.09 -32.58 3.66
N LEU A 52 -30.13 -31.81 4.19
CA LEU A 52 -30.25 -31.11 5.48
C LEU A 52 -31.14 -29.86 5.38
N VAL A 53 -31.14 -29.19 4.23
CA VAL A 53 -32.06 -28.07 3.95
C VAL A 53 -33.51 -28.55 3.78
N TYR A 54 -33.72 -29.77 3.26
CA TYR A 54 -35.06 -30.34 3.06
C TYR A 54 -35.70 -30.90 4.34
N LEU A 55 -34.93 -31.24 5.38
CA LEU A 55 -35.46 -31.66 6.67
C LEU A 55 -35.72 -30.49 7.64
N GLY A 56 -34.99 -29.38 7.50
CA GLY A 56 -35.03 -28.24 8.43
C GLY A 56 -36.13 -27.20 8.19
N PHE A 57 -36.91 -27.30 7.11
CA PHE A 57 -37.88 -26.26 6.72
C PHE A 57 -39.34 -26.75 6.66
N ARG A 58 -39.73 -27.63 7.60
CA ARG A 58 -41.15 -27.92 7.91
C ARG A 58 -41.55 -27.36 9.27
N SER A 59 -41.44 -26.06 9.46
CA SER A 59 -42.17 -25.35 10.51
C SER A 59 -42.04 -23.84 10.35
N LYS A 60 -43.16 -23.20 9.99
CA LYS A 60 -43.42 -21.75 10.09
C LYS A 60 -42.49 -20.79 9.35
N LEU A 61 -42.81 -20.53 8.08
CA LEU A 61 -42.70 -19.19 7.48
C LEU A 61 -43.61 -19.13 6.24
N ARG A 62 -44.89 -18.84 6.51
CA ARG A 62 -45.87 -18.45 5.51
C ARG A 62 -45.85 -16.92 5.50
N PHE A 63 -44.94 -16.31 4.74
CA PHE A 63 -45.01 -14.88 4.40
C PHE A 63 -44.52 -14.68 2.97
N LEU A 64 -45.24 -13.80 2.28
CA LEU A 64 -45.29 -13.61 0.84
C LEU A 64 -43.91 -13.54 0.16
N TRP A 65 -43.66 -14.46 -0.76
CA TRP A 65 -42.77 -14.21 -1.88
C TRP A 65 -43.43 -14.72 -3.17
N THR A 66 -44.35 -13.94 -3.71
CA THR A 66 -44.78 -14.06 -5.10
C THR A 66 -43.68 -13.49 -5.99
N ALA A 67 -42.64 -14.28 -6.26
CA ALA A 67 -41.75 -14.00 -7.38
C ALA A 67 -42.47 -14.41 -8.68
N PRO A 68 -42.52 -13.57 -9.73
CA PRO A 68 -43.02 -14.00 -11.02
C PRO A 68 -42.06 -15.04 -11.63
N PRO A 69 -42.58 -16.00 -12.41
CA PRO A 69 -41.77 -17.08 -12.98
C PRO A 69 -40.79 -16.50 -14.01
N GLY A 70 -39.48 -16.51 -13.72
CA GLY A 70 -38.50 -16.04 -14.71
C GLY A 70 -37.09 -15.68 -14.24
N PHE A 71 -36.70 -15.91 -12.98
CA PHE A 71 -35.31 -15.68 -12.54
C PHE A 71 -34.42 -16.91 -12.81
N GLY A 72 -34.20 -17.19 -14.10
CA GLY A 72 -33.22 -18.18 -14.56
C GLY A 72 -31.90 -17.50 -15.00
N ALA A 73 -30.80 -18.24 -14.92
CA ALA A 73 -29.41 -17.86 -15.24
C ALA A 73 -29.16 -17.17 -16.61
N ARG A 74 -30.19 -17.02 -17.46
CA ARG A 74 -30.14 -16.34 -18.75
C ARG A 74 -29.97 -14.83 -18.66
N ARG A 75 -30.38 -14.16 -17.57
CA ARG A 75 -30.20 -12.69 -17.42
C ARG A 75 -28.83 -12.29 -16.85
N VAL A 76 -28.14 -13.18 -16.16
CA VAL A 76 -26.73 -12.99 -15.76
C VAL A 76 -25.80 -13.09 -16.96
N TRP A 77 -26.15 -13.94 -17.94
CA TRP A 77 -25.45 -14.03 -19.22
C TRP A 77 -25.58 -12.75 -20.05
N LEU A 78 -26.76 -12.12 -20.08
CA LEU A 78 -26.98 -10.87 -20.81
C LEU A 78 -26.17 -9.68 -20.26
N ALA A 79 -25.96 -9.62 -18.93
CA ALA A 79 -25.13 -8.60 -18.30
C ALA A 79 -23.63 -8.78 -18.62
N PHE A 80 -23.15 -10.02 -18.76
CA PHE A 80 -21.78 -10.31 -19.16
C PHE A 80 -21.53 -10.06 -20.66
N THR A 81 -22.51 -10.31 -21.54
CA THR A 81 -22.40 -9.98 -22.98
C THR A 81 -22.50 -8.48 -23.28
N ALA A 82 -23.17 -7.68 -22.44
CA ALA A 82 -23.24 -6.23 -22.61
C ALA A 82 -21.92 -5.52 -22.23
N LEU A 83 -21.15 -6.07 -21.28
CA LEU A 83 -19.83 -5.55 -20.90
C LEU A 83 -18.72 -5.90 -21.91
N SER A 84 -18.86 -6.99 -22.67
CA SER A 84 -17.92 -7.35 -23.75
C SER A 84 -18.15 -6.58 -25.06
N ALA A 85 -19.29 -5.92 -25.25
CA ALA A 85 -19.57 -5.10 -26.43
C ALA A 85 -19.14 -3.62 -26.27
N PHE A 86 -18.82 -3.17 -25.05
CA PHE A 86 -18.41 -1.78 -24.81
C PHE A 86 -16.89 -1.53 -24.99
N SER A 87 -16.07 -2.58 -25.14
CA SER A 87 -14.63 -2.45 -25.39
C SER A 87 -14.25 -2.38 -26.88
N VAL A 88 -15.20 -2.64 -27.80
CA VAL A 88 -14.97 -2.53 -29.26
C VAL A 88 -15.46 -1.19 -29.84
N CYS A 89 -16.35 -0.46 -29.15
CA CYS A 89 -16.85 0.84 -29.61
C CYS A 89 -16.00 2.06 -29.19
N ARG A 90 -14.90 1.89 -28.43
CA ARG A 90 -14.01 3.01 -28.08
C ARG A 90 -12.90 3.27 -29.11
N THR A 91 -12.60 2.29 -29.96
CA THR A 91 -11.57 2.38 -31.00
C THR A 91 -12.09 2.94 -32.33
N LEU A 92 -13.42 3.02 -32.50
CA LEU A 92 -14.06 3.63 -33.68
C LEU A 92 -14.46 5.10 -33.46
N TRP A 93 -14.54 5.58 -32.21
CA TRP A 93 -14.80 6.99 -31.90
C TRP A 93 -13.55 7.88 -31.93
N SER A 94 -12.34 7.31 -31.95
CA SER A 94 -11.09 8.07 -32.11
C SER A 94 -10.66 8.28 -33.57
N ARG A 95 -11.40 7.76 -34.55
CA ARG A 95 -11.12 7.94 -36.00
C ARG A 95 -12.14 8.79 -36.76
N LEU A 96 -13.13 9.37 -36.09
CA LEU A 96 -14.14 10.25 -36.71
C LEU A 96 -14.25 11.58 -35.96
N GLY A 97 -13.12 12.26 -35.80
CA GLY A 97 -13.02 13.53 -35.09
C GLY A 97 -11.76 14.31 -35.44
N SER A 98 -11.36 14.35 -36.71
CA SER A 98 -10.37 15.30 -37.21
C SER A 98 -10.89 15.96 -38.49
N GLY A 99 -11.65 17.03 -38.31
CA GLY A 99 -12.08 17.93 -39.37
C GLY A 99 -11.64 19.35 -39.04
N ALA A 100 -10.49 19.72 -39.61
CA ALA A 100 -10.04 21.07 -39.98
C ALA A 100 -10.46 22.28 -39.11
N LYS A 101 -9.45 23.01 -38.60
CA LYS A 101 -9.28 24.43 -38.98
C LYS A 101 -7.82 24.85 -38.88
N LYS A 102 -7.40 25.48 -39.97
CA LYS A 102 -6.07 25.99 -40.33
C LYS A 102 -6.06 27.49 -40.02
N SER A 103 -4.98 28.02 -39.46
CA SER A 103 -4.59 29.42 -39.62
C SER A 103 -3.09 29.53 -39.35
N ASP A 104 -2.36 29.78 -40.43
CA ASP A 104 -0.94 30.14 -40.52
C ASP A 104 -0.71 31.53 -39.90
N ILE A 105 0.37 31.74 -39.14
CA ILE A 105 1.25 32.94 -39.13
C ILE A 105 2.67 32.51 -38.67
N GLU A 106 3.65 33.11 -39.33
CA GLU A 106 5.06 32.76 -39.54
C GLU A 106 6.05 32.86 -38.36
N GLU A 107 7.22 32.26 -38.63
CA GLU A 107 8.47 32.18 -37.88
C GLU A 107 9.11 33.53 -37.49
N GLU A 108 9.86 33.54 -36.38
CA GLU A 108 11.15 34.24 -36.31
C GLU A 108 12.10 33.59 -35.29
N ILE A 109 13.36 33.43 -35.68
CA ILE A 109 14.50 32.77 -35.01
C ILE A 109 15.21 33.79 -34.07
N PRO A 110 15.83 33.37 -32.95
CA PRO A 110 16.34 34.29 -31.92
C PRO A 110 17.76 34.80 -32.23
N PRO A 111 18.20 35.92 -31.63
CA PRO A 111 19.61 36.22 -31.50
C PRO A 111 20.19 35.79 -30.15
N SER A 112 21.38 35.23 -30.25
CA SER A 112 22.41 35.06 -29.23
C SER A 112 22.79 36.38 -28.54
N GLY A 113 23.10 36.31 -27.23
CA GLY A 113 23.79 37.36 -26.49
C GLY A 113 24.27 36.87 -25.13
N ASP A 114 25.59 36.73 -25.00
CA ASP A 114 26.32 36.47 -23.76
C ASP A 114 26.10 37.56 -22.69
N ALA A 115 26.08 37.17 -21.42
CA ALA A 115 26.92 37.75 -20.36
C ALA A 115 26.52 37.27 -18.94
N VAL A 116 27.40 36.45 -18.36
CA VAL A 116 27.89 36.51 -16.97
C VAL A 116 26.98 37.12 -15.90
N SER A 117 26.56 36.28 -14.94
CA SER A 117 26.67 36.63 -13.52
C SER A 117 27.00 35.39 -12.69
N ARG A 118 28.23 35.35 -12.18
CA ARG A 118 28.68 34.46 -11.11
C ARG A 118 27.94 34.87 -9.83
N GLY A 119 26.82 34.21 -9.56
CA GLY A 119 26.25 34.14 -8.21
C GLY A 119 26.88 32.98 -7.47
N SER A 120 27.99 33.24 -6.78
CA SER A 120 28.56 32.35 -5.77
C SER A 120 27.62 32.32 -4.56
N ASP A 121 26.53 31.57 -4.64
CA ASP A 121 25.79 31.17 -3.45
C ASP A 121 26.44 29.89 -2.90
N LYS A 122 27.47 30.10 -2.07
CA LYS A 122 27.79 29.20 -0.96
C LYS A 122 26.59 29.19 -0.01
N LYS A 123 25.49 28.56 -0.43
CA LYS A 123 24.47 28.06 0.48
C LYS A 123 24.95 26.71 0.96
N THR A 124 25.71 26.80 2.05
CA THR A 124 25.72 25.87 3.19
C THR A 124 25.57 24.40 2.83
N GLU A 125 26.66 23.66 3.03
CA GLU A 125 26.81 22.20 3.07
C GLU A 125 25.97 21.55 4.20
N GLU A 126 24.70 21.95 4.34
CA GLU A 126 23.64 21.15 4.98
C GLU A 126 22.97 20.35 3.88
N GLU A 127 23.73 19.41 3.30
CA GLU A 127 23.21 18.43 2.37
C GLU A 127 22.17 17.60 3.14
N LYS A 128 20.90 17.75 2.74
CA LYS A 128 19.73 17.18 3.43
C LYS A 128 19.85 15.67 3.52
N ASP A 129 20.35 15.19 4.64
CA ASP A 129 20.31 13.78 4.98
C ASP A 129 18.85 13.29 4.87
N VAL A 130 18.66 12.34 3.98
CA VAL A 130 17.33 11.88 3.59
C VAL A 130 16.75 10.95 4.67
N VAL A 131 17.61 10.31 5.47
CA VAL A 131 17.24 9.35 6.53
C VAL A 131 17.90 9.78 7.84
N MET A 132 17.12 10.49 8.65
CA MET A 132 17.56 11.25 9.82
C MET A 132 17.39 10.44 11.11
N GLU A 133 18.00 10.90 12.20
CA GLU A 133 17.85 10.30 13.55
C GLU A 133 16.39 10.26 14.03
N LYS A 134 15.57 11.27 13.69
CA LYS A 134 14.12 11.23 13.96
C LYS A 134 13.38 10.03 13.34
N ASP A 135 13.88 9.51 12.21
CA ASP A 135 13.29 8.32 11.59
C ASP A 135 13.64 7.04 12.40
N LEU A 136 14.81 7.05 13.06
CA LEU A 136 15.22 6.02 14.01
C LEU A 136 14.40 6.12 15.31
N GLU A 137 14.20 7.31 15.87
CA GLU A 137 13.34 7.54 17.04
C GLU A 137 11.91 7.03 16.77
N HIS A 138 11.38 7.31 15.57
CA HIS A 138 10.09 6.78 15.13
C HIS A 138 10.07 5.24 15.09
N LEU A 139 11.14 4.59 14.61
CA LEU A 139 11.27 3.13 14.67
C LEU A 139 11.24 2.61 16.11
N LEU A 140 12.00 3.24 17.02
CA LEU A 140 12.07 2.84 18.42
C LEU A 140 10.71 2.96 19.09
N HIS A 141 10.02 4.08 18.90
CA HIS A 141 8.67 4.32 19.43
C HIS A 141 7.65 3.28 18.93
N LEU A 142 7.76 2.79 17.68
CA LEU A 142 6.88 1.73 17.17
C LEU A 142 7.22 0.32 17.71
N LEU A 143 8.46 0.08 18.12
CA LEU A 143 8.93 -1.22 18.60
C LEU A 143 8.92 -1.38 20.12
N GLU A 144 8.98 -0.28 20.87
CA GLU A 144 8.90 -0.28 22.33
C GLU A 144 7.65 -1.03 22.80
N ALA A 145 7.88 -2.02 23.66
CA ALA A 145 6.87 -2.91 24.20
C ALA A 145 5.89 -2.23 25.18
N GLY A 146 5.97 -0.90 25.32
CA GLY A 146 5.14 -0.06 26.19
C GLY A 146 4.03 0.71 25.46
N ASN A 147 3.69 0.34 24.22
CA ASN A 147 2.55 0.96 23.54
C ASN A 147 1.23 0.31 24.00
N ASP A 148 0.92 0.38 25.30
CA ASP A 148 -0.40 0.05 25.87
C ASP A 148 -1.54 0.84 25.19
N LYS A 149 -1.20 1.88 24.43
CA LYS A 149 -2.10 2.68 23.62
C LYS A 149 -2.40 2.09 22.23
N MET A 150 -1.55 1.22 21.69
CA MET A 150 -1.77 0.58 20.39
C MET A 150 -2.36 -0.81 20.55
N GLU A 151 -3.59 -1.00 20.08
CA GLU A 151 -4.25 -2.30 20.03
C GLU A 151 -3.63 -3.20 18.95
N TRP A 152 -2.52 -3.87 19.29
CA TRP A 152 -1.87 -4.85 18.42
C TRP A 152 -2.66 -6.16 18.38
N GLN A 153 -3.08 -6.58 17.19
CA GLN A 153 -3.76 -7.84 16.95
C GLN A 153 -2.77 -8.90 16.49
N SER A 154 -2.69 -10.02 17.20
CA SER A 154 -1.88 -11.17 16.77
C SER A 154 -2.39 -11.72 15.43
N MET A 155 -1.46 -11.97 14.51
CA MET A 155 -1.74 -12.47 13.17
C MET A 155 -1.13 -13.85 12.91
N MET A 156 0.06 -14.11 13.47
CA MET A 156 0.81 -15.32 13.19
C MET A 156 1.76 -15.62 14.34
N ASP A 157 1.83 -16.90 14.70
CA ASP A 157 2.91 -17.47 15.50
C ASP A 157 3.24 -18.83 14.89
N LYS A 158 4.43 -18.94 14.29
CA LYS A 158 4.89 -20.14 13.58
C LYS A 158 6.37 -20.35 13.76
N SER A 159 6.77 -21.61 13.80
CA SER A 159 8.16 -22.00 13.91
C SER A 159 8.52 -23.11 12.92
N THR A 160 9.82 -23.21 12.67
CA THR A 160 10.53 -24.29 11.99
C THR A 160 11.74 -24.63 12.88
N PRO A 161 12.48 -25.73 12.62
CA PRO A 161 13.65 -26.08 13.42
C PRO A 161 14.70 -24.96 13.54
N ASN A 162 14.89 -24.15 12.48
CA ASN A 162 15.93 -23.13 12.41
C ASN A 162 15.41 -21.67 12.40
N MET A 163 14.11 -21.46 12.61
CA MET A 163 13.52 -20.12 12.67
C MET A 163 12.20 -20.11 13.45
N SER A 164 11.96 -19.06 14.24
CA SER A 164 10.63 -18.72 14.78
C SER A 164 10.16 -17.37 14.25
N TYR A 165 8.86 -17.21 14.08
CA TYR A 165 8.25 -16.02 13.49
C TYR A 165 6.92 -15.70 14.17
N GLN A 166 6.82 -14.48 14.66
CA GLN A 166 5.62 -13.91 15.26
C GLN A 166 5.28 -12.61 14.53
N ALA A 167 3.99 -12.37 14.30
CA ALA A 167 3.54 -11.14 13.65
C ALA A 167 2.24 -10.62 14.25
N TRP A 168 2.16 -9.29 14.29
CA TRP A 168 1.03 -8.51 14.77
C TRP A 168 0.68 -7.44 13.74
N ARG A 169 -0.56 -6.96 13.80
CA ARG A 169 -0.99 -5.77 13.06
C ARG A 169 -1.69 -4.77 13.96
N HIS A 170 -1.62 -3.51 13.58
CA HIS A 170 -2.39 -2.44 14.15
C HIS A 170 -3.09 -1.69 13.00
N GLU A 171 -4.39 -1.46 13.13
CA GLU A 171 -5.18 -0.71 12.14
C GLU A 171 -5.53 0.66 12.73
N PRO A 172 -4.77 1.73 12.42
CA PRO A 172 -5.08 3.07 12.89
C PRO A 172 -6.37 3.60 12.25
N GLN A 173 -7.02 4.56 12.92
CA GLN A 173 -8.24 5.20 12.41
C GLN A 173 -8.02 5.85 11.03
N THR A 174 -6.84 6.43 10.83
CA THR A 174 -6.39 7.03 9.57
C THR A 174 -5.05 6.43 9.15
N GLY A 175 -4.84 6.26 7.85
CA GLY A 175 -3.59 5.72 7.30
C GLY A 175 -3.59 4.21 7.01
N PRO A 176 -2.43 3.65 6.59
CA PRO A 176 -2.28 2.25 6.25
C PRO A 176 -2.27 1.34 7.49
N VAL A 177 -2.45 0.03 7.27
CA VAL A 177 -2.25 -0.98 8.31
C VAL A 177 -0.77 -1.04 8.66
N VAL A 178 -0.45 -1.02 9.95
CA VAL A 178 0.91 -1.18 10.45
C VAL A 178 1.12 -2.63 10.85
N TYR A 179 2.19 -3.23 10.35
CA TYR A 179 2.60 -4.59 10.69
C TYR A 179 3.84 -4.56 11.56
N ARG A 180 3.89 -5.44 12.55
CA ARG A 180 5.07 -5.72 13.36
C ARG A 180 5.38 -7.19 13.28
N SER A 181 6.65 -7.56 13.24
CA SER A 181 7.07 -8.95 13.35
C SER A 181 8.31 -9.12 14.21
N ARG A 182 8.41 -10.27 14.85
CA ARG A 182 9.61 -10.76 15.52
C ARG A 182 10.02 -12.06 14.86
N THR A 183 11.21 -12.09 14.28
CA THR A 183 11.79 -13.29 13.66
C THR A 183 13.05 -13.66 14.41
N VAL A 184 13.22 -14.93 14.80
CA VAL A 184 14.50 -15.44 15.31
C VAL A 184 15.02 -16.45 14.31
N PHE A 185 16.24 -16.23 13.83
CA PHE A 185 17.00 -17.15 13.00
C PHE A 185 18.02 -17.88 13.86
N GLU A 186 17.95 -19.20 13.94
CA GLU A 186 18.99 -20.01 14.59
C GLU A 186 20.27 -20.00 13.74
N ASP A 187 21.41 -20.22 14.36
CA ASP A 187 22.71 -20.35 13.69
C ASP A 187 23.00 -19.19 12.73
N ALA A 188 22.77 -17.96 13.18
CA ALA A 188 22.93 -16.76 12.37
C ALA A 188 23.46 -15.62 13.23
N THR A 189 24.52 -14.96 12.76
CA THR A 189 25.07 -13.77 13.41
C THR A 189 24.29 -12.50 13.00
N PRO A 190 24.27 -11.45 13.83
CA PRO A 190 23.68 -10.18 13.42
C PRO A 190 24.30 -9.60 12.14
N ASP A 191 25.61 -9.77 11.93
CA ASP A 191 26.31 -9.24 10.76
C ASP A 191 25.84 -9.91 9.46
N ILE A 192 25.68 -11.24 9.47
CA ILE A 192 25.23 -11.94 8.26
C ILE A 192 23.78 -11.60 7.93
N VAL A 193 22.94 -11.40 8.95
CA VAL A 193 21.54 -11.00 8.77
C VAL A 193 21.45 -9.55 8.30
N ARG A 194 22.26 -8.64 8.86
CA ARG A 194 22.37 -7.25 8.40
C ARG A 194 22.66 -7.17 6.92
N ASP A 195 23.71 -7.86 6.48
CA ASP A 195 24.14 -7.83 5.08
C ASP A 195 23.08 -8.46 4.17
N PHE A 196 22.53 -9.62 4.56
CA PHE A 196 21.47 -10.29 3.80
C PHE A 196 20.24 -9.40 3.57
N PHE A 197 19.82 -8.63 4.57
CA PHE A 197 18.66 -7.73 4.45
C PHE A 197 18.94 -6.51 3.56
N TRP A 198 20.21 -6.09 3.47
CA TRP A 198 20.64 -4.92 2.69
C TRP A 198 21.06 -5.25 1.25
N ASP A 199 21.37 -6.52 0.96
CA ASP A 199 21.96 -6.97 -0.29
C ASP A 199 20.93 -7.09 -1.44
N ASP A 200 20.68 -5.97 -2.13
CA ASP A 200 19.78 -5.93 -3.28
C ASP A 200 20.29 -6.73 -4.49
N GLU A 201 21.60 -6.97 -4.59
CA GLU A 201 22.19 -7.79 -5.64
C GLU A 201 21.95 -9.28 -5.43
N PHE A 202 21.88 -9.71 -4.16
CA PHE A 202 21.51 -11.08 -3.81
C PHE A 202 20.00 -11.29 -3.77
N ARG A 203 19.22 -10.25 -3.48
CA ARG A 203 17.77 -10.31 -3.27
C ARG A 203 16.97 -11.03 -4.38
N PRO A 204 17.21 -10.81 -5.69
CA PRO A 204 16.50 -11.51 -6.77
C PRO A 204 16.68 -13.03 -6.76
N LYS A 205 17.71 -13.56 -6.11
CA LYS A 205 17.95 -15.01 -6.01
C LYS A 205 16.92 -15.73 -5.15
N TRP A 206 16.24 -15.01 -4.25
CA TRP A 206 15.28 -15.61 -3.31
C TRP A 206 13.93 -14.90 -3.26
N ASP A 207 13.86 -13.61 -3.58
CA ASP A 207 12.63 -12.83 -3.62
C ASP A 207 12.13 -12.65 -5.06
N PRO A 208 11.16 -13.45 -5.53
CA PRO A 208 10.64 -13.35 -6.88
C PRO A 208 9.82 -12.08 -7.13
N MET A 209 9.48 -11.32 -6.08
CA MET A 209 8.76 -10.07 -6.25
C MET A 209 9.67 -8.93 -6.67
N LEU A 210 10.98 -8.96 -6.38
CA LEU A 210 11.89 -7.90 -6.82
C LEU A 210 12.27 -8.11 -8.29
N ALA A 211 11.65 -7.36 -9.20
CA ALA A 211 11.92 -7.47 -10.64
C ALA A 211 13.02 -6.54 -11.14
N TYR A 212 13.25 -5.43 -10.44
CA TYR A 212 14.27 -4.47 -10.79
C TYR A 212 14.78 -3.79 -9.52
N PHE A 213 16.08 -3.57 -9.47
CA PHE A 213 16.70 -2.68 -8.51
C PHE A 213 17.78 -1.86 -9.21
N LYS A 214 18.01 -0.64 -8.72
CA LYS A 214 19.14 0.19 -9.09
C LYS A 214 19.50 1.09 -7.92
N THR A 215 20.77 1.10 -7.54
CA THR A 215 21.28 2.13 -6.64
C THR A 215 21.35 3.47 -7.37
N LEU A 216 20.69 4.48 -6.81
CA LEU A 216 20.65 5.84 -7.34
C LEU A 216 21.78 6.67 -6.75
N GLU A 217 21.93 6.64 -5.43
CA GLU A 217 22.93 7.41 -4.69
C GLU A 217 23.47 6.58 -3.51
N GLU A 218 24.74 6.79 -3.18
CA GLU A 218 25.44 6.19 -2.05
C GLU A 218 26.28 7.25 -1.37
N ASP A 219 26.16 7.37 -0.04
CA ASP A 219 27.08 8.12 0.79
C ASP A 219 27.96 7.14 1.60
N PRO A 220 29.26 7.01 1.26
CA PRO A 220 30.19 6.15 1.98
C PRO A 220 30.55 6.62 3.39
N GLN A 221 30.23 7.86 3.78
CA GLN A 221 30.54 8.36 5.12
C GLN A 221 29.48 7.94 6.14
N THR A 222 28.21 8.13 5.79
CA THR A 222 27.08 7.82 6.68
C THR A 222 26.47 6.44 6.44
N GLY A 223 26.73 5.83 5.28
CA GLY A 223 26.10 4.60 4.83
C GLY A 223 24.72 4.80 4.20
N ILE A 224 24.28 6.06 3.99
CA ILE A 224 22.99 6.35 3.35
C ILE A 224 23.02 5.82 1.91
N THR A 225 21.95 5.15 1.52
CA THR A 225 21.76 4.69 0.15
C THR A 225 20.35 5.05 -0.31
N ILE A 226 20.23 5.59 -1.53
CA ILE A 226 18.95 5.74 -2.21
C ILE A 226 18.85 4.67 -3.31
N VAL A 227 17.80 3.86 -3.26
CA VAL A 227 17.56 2.77 -4.21
C VAL A 227 16.22 2.91 -4.91
N HIS A 228 16.20 2.55 -6.19
CA HIS A 228 15.02 2.42 -7.01
C HIS A 228 14.66 0.95 -7.15
N TRP A 229 13.50 0.54 -6.64
CA TRP A 229 12.98 -0.83 -6.79
C TRP A 229 11.70 -0.86 -7.62
N ILE A 230 11.51 -1.94 -8.38
CA ILE A 230 10.20 -2.31 -8.94
C ILE A 230 9.85 -3.70 -8.43
N LYS A 231 8.73 -3.79 -7.69
CA LYS A 231 8.17 -5.05 -7.24
C LYS A 231 7.02 -5.50 -8.12
N LYS A 232 7.04 -6.79 -8.48
CA LYS A 232 5.95 -7.49 -9.15
C LYS A 232 4.78 -7.66 -8.21
N PHE A 233 3.62 -7.26 -8.70
CA PHE A 233 2.35 -7.50 -8.04
C PHE A 233 1.49 -8.45 -8.87
N PRO A 234 0.45 -9.06 -8.28
CA PRO A 234 -0.48 -9.89 -9.02
C PRO A 234 -1.03 -9.18 -10.26
N PHE A 235 -1.22 -9.91 -11.36
CA PHE A 235 -1.53 -9.36 -12.70
C PHE A 235 -2.75 -8.42 -12.76
N PHE A 236 -3.67 -8.50 -11.80
CA PHE A 236 -4.85 -7.64 -11.70
C PHE A 236 -4.54 -6.23 -11.16
N CYS A 237 -3.29 -5.93 -10.81
CA CYS A 237 -2.85 -4.61 -10.38
C CYS A 237 -1.46 -4.28 -10.95
N SER A 238 -1.17 -2.99 -11.15
CA SER A 238 0.13 -2.54 -11.67
C SER A 238 1.29 -2.91 -10.73
N ASP A 239 2.46 -3.21 -11.27
CA ASP A 239 3.69 -3.31 -10.47
C ASP A 239 3.91 -2.05 -9.62
N ARG A 240 4.63 -2.18 -8.49
CA ARG A 240 4.89 -1.08 -7.58
C ARG A 240 6.33 -0.61 -7.73
N GLU A 241 6.47 0.70 -7.85
CA GLU A 241 7.76 1.37 -7.93
C GLU A 241 8.04 2.06 -6.60
N TYR A 242 9.26 1.89 -6.11
CA TYR A 242 9.71 2.45 -4.85
C TYR A 242 10.99 3.23 -5.07
N ILE A 243 11.06 4.39 -4.45
CA ILE A 243 12.30 5.13 -4.28
C ILE A 243 12.53 5.21 -2.78
N ILE A 244 13.56 4.54 -2.33
CA ILE A 244 13.76 4.22 -0.93
C ILE A 244 15.10 4.80 -0.49
N GLY A 245 15.09 5.61 0.56
CA GLY A 245 16.28 5.97 1.30
C GLY A 245 16.44 5.00 2.47
N ARG A 246 17.67 4.57 2.72
CA ARG A 246 17.99 3.64 3.80
C ARG A 246 19.32 3.93 4.46
N ARG A 247 19.41 3.70 5.78
CA ARG A 247 20.59 3.90 6.62
C ARG A 247 20.61 2.91 7.80
N ILE A 248 21.81 2.58 8.29
CA ILE A 248 22.00 1.71 9.46
C ILE A 248 22.77 2.45 10.56
N TRP A 249 22.22 2.40 11.78
CA TRP A 249 22.93 2.76 13.01
C TRP A 249 23.35 1.51 13.77
N GLU A 250 24.41 1.64 14.56
CA GLU A 250 24.92 0.57 15.41
C GLU A 250 25.12 1.07 16.84
N SER A 251 24.64 0.29 17.81
CA SER A 251 24.93 0.50 19.22
C SER A 251 25.14 -0.84 19.93
N GLY A 252 26.30 -1.01 20.58
CA GLY A 252 26.69 -2.28 21.18
C GLY A 252 26.72 -3.42 20.15
N LYS A 253 25.86 -4.43 20.32
CA LYS A 253 25.71 -5.57 19.40
C LYS A 253 24.38 -5.54 18.64
N LYS A 254 23.81 -4.34 18.45
CA LYS A 254 22.52 -4.12 17.78
C LYS A 254 22.69 -3.24 16.56
N TYR A 255 22.01 -3.61 15.49
CA TYR A 255 21.85 -2.77 14.31
C TYR A 255 20.42 -2.24 14.24
N TYR A 256 20.29 -0.97 13.91
CA TYR A 256 19.02 -0.29 13.72
C TYR A 256 18.96 0.19 12.28
N ALA A 257 18.15 -0.46 11.48
CA ALA A 257 18.05 -0.21 10.05
C ALA A 257 16.74 0.53 9.74
N VAL A 258 16.87 1.73 9.18
CA VAL A 258 15.71 2.51 8.71
C VAL A 258 15.68 2.46 7.20
N THR A 259 14.49 2.16 6.68
CA THR A 259 14.22 2.18 5.24
C THR A 259 12.86 2.85 5.01
N LYS A 260 12.84 3.96 4.26
CA LYS A 260 11.61 4.73 4.01
C LYS A 260 11.51 5.23 2.58
N GLY A 261 10.30 5.56 2.14
CA GLY A 261 10.05 6.22 0.87
C GLY A 261 10.62 7.64 0.87
N VAL A 262 11.27 8.04 -0.22
CA VAL A 262 11.92 9.35 -0.35
C VAL A 262 11.61 10.01 -1.69
N PRO A 263 11.47 11.34 -1.74
CA PRO A 263 11.27 12.03 -3.01
C PRO A 263 12.55 11.96 -3.85
N TYR A 264 12.39 11.80 -5.17
CA TYR A 264 13.51 11.81 -6.10
C TYR A 264 13.10 12.51 -7.41
N PRO A 265 13.24 13.85 -7.48
CA PRO A 265 12.68 14.65 -8.57
C PRO A 265 13.19 14.28 -9.97
N THR A 266 14.42 13.77 -10.07
CA THR A 266 15.05 13.38 -11.35
C THR A 266 14.44 12.11 -11.93
N LEU A 267 13.70 11.32 -11.15
CA LEU A 267 12.93 10.19 -11.63
C LEU A 267 11.42 10.51 -11.54
N PRO A 268 10.79 11.07 -12.58
CA PRO A 268 9.39 11.49 -12.52
C PRO A 268 8.43 10.31 -12.39
N LYS A 269 7.26 10.56 -11.80
CA LYS A 269 6.22 9.55 -11.60
C LYS A 269 5.62 9.15 -12.94
N ARG A 270 5.37 7.84 -13.09
CA ARG A 270 4.66 7.26 -14.23
C ARG A 270 3.34 6.66 -13.75
N ASP A 271 2.42 6.46 -14.69
CA ASP A 271 1.15 5.75 -14.39
C ASP A 271 1.40 4.27 -14.07
N LYS A 272 2.38 3.67 -14.75
CA LYS A 272 2.81 2.28 -14.57
C LYS A 272 4.33 2.19 -14.67
N PRO A 273 5.01 1.48 -13.74
CA PRO A 273 4.51 0.98 -12.45
C PRO A 273 3.94 2.09 -11.54
N ARG A 274 3.05 1.75 -10.59
CA ARG A 274 2.50 2.73 -9.64
C ARG A 274 3.56 3.05 -8.59
N ARG A 275 3.93 4.31 -8.44
CA ARG A 275 4.81 4.74 -7.35
C ARG A 275 4.14 4.66 -5.98
N VAL A 276 4.84 4.05 -5.03
CA VAL A 276 4.49 4.04 -3.60
C VAL A 276 5.23 5.21 -2.93
N GLU A 277 4.47 6.22 -2.51
CA GLU A 277 5.03 7.42 -1.89
C GLU A 277 5.18 7.25 -0.37
N LEU A 278 4.18 6.65 0.28
CA LEU A 278 4.24 6.30 1.70
C LEU A 278 4.79 4.88 1.83
N TYR A 279 6.03 4.78 2.32
CA TYR A 279 6.70 3.51 2.60
C TYR A 279 7.57 3.66 3.85
N PHE A 280 7.44 2.73 4.79
CA PHE A 280 8.33 2.60 5.93
C PHE A 280 8.47 1.11 6.26
N SER A 281 9.70 0.61 6.29
CA SER A 281 9.99 -0.80 6.53
C SER A 281 11.31 -0.91 7.26
N SER A 282 11.29 -0.84 8.58
CA SER A 282 12.50 -0.63 9.37
C SER A 282 12.60 -1.72 10.45
N TRP A 283 13.83 -2.04 10.86
CA TRP A 283 14.05 -3.20 11.73
C TRP A 283 15.27 -3.05 12.64
N ILE A 284 15.24 -3.78 13.76
CA ILE A 284 16.35 -3.93 14.70
C ILE A 284 16.85 -5.37 14.61
N ILE A 285 18.16 -5.52 14.52
CA ILE A 285 18.87 -6.81 14.49
C ILE A 285 19.71 -6.93 15.75
N LYS A 286 19.59 -8.05 16.47
CA LYS A 286 20.41 -8.31 17.67
C LYS A 286 20.68 -9.81 17.84
N ALA A 287 21.80 -10.13 18.47
CA ALA A 287 22.07 -11.48 18.92
C ALA A 287 21.13 -11.86 20.09
N VAL A 288 20.67 -13.11 20.09
CA VAL A 288 19.83 -13.68 21.15
C VAL A 288 20.28 -15.12 21.43
N GLU A 289 19.88 -15.64 22.59
CA GLU A 289 20.14 -17.03 22.94
C GLU A 289 19.42 -17.97 21.97
N SER A 290 20.09 -19.04 21.58
CA SER A 290 19.44 -20.10 20.79
C SER A 290 18.40 -20.84 21.62
N ARG A 291 17.43 -21.43 20.93
CA ARG A 291 16.47 -22.37 21.53
C ARG A 291 17.11 -23.61 22.17
N GLU A 292 18.37 -23.91 21.83
CA GLU A 292 19.10 -25.05 22.40
C GLU A 292 19.34 -24.87 23.91
N GLY A 293 19.25 -23.64 24.44
CA GLY A 293 19.35 -23.37 25.87
C GLY A 293 20.76 -23.59 26.43
N ASP A 294 21.78 -23.44 25.59
CA ASP A 294 23.19 -23.58 25.93
C ASP A 294 23.81 -22.28 26.50
N GLY A 295 23.00 -21.23 26.66
CA GLY A 295 23.44 -19.89 27.07
C GLY A 295 24.22 -19.14 25.99
N GLN A 296 24.42 -19.71 24.79
CA GLN A 296 25.17 -19.08 23.72
C GLN A 296 24.26 -18.15 22.90
N MET A 297 24.80 -16.98 22.57
CA MET A 297 24.15 -15.98 21.71
C MET A 297 24.34 -16.32 20.22
N SER A 298 23.99 -17.56 19.83
CA SER A 298 24.21 -18.13 18.49
C SER A 298 23.05 -17.89 17.52
N ALA A 299 21.92 -17.34 18.01
CA ALA A 299 20.77 -16.96 17.21
C ALA A 299 20.70 -15.44 16.98
N CYS A 300 19.95 -15.04 15.97
CA CYS A 300 19.72 -13.64 15.63
C CYS A 300 18.23 -13.31 15.61
N GLU A 301 17.83 -12.30 16.38
CA GLU A 301 16.48 -11.75 16.35
C GLU A 301 16.41 -10.52 15.42
N VAL A 302 15.38 -10.48 14.60
CA VAL A 302 14.95 -9.32 13.82
C VAL A 302 13.57 -8.89 14.27
N SER A 303 13.49 -7.69 14.86
CA SER A 303 12.23 -7.01 15.18
C SER A 303 11.96 -5.96 14.10
N LEU A 304 10.86 -6.10 13.37
CA LEU A 304 10.55 -5.30 12.19
C LEU A 304 9.20 -4.60 12.34
N VAL A 305 9.11 -3.37 11.84
CA VAL A 305 7.87 -2.62 11.64
C VAL A 305 7.74 -2.21 10.19
N HIS A 306 6.53 -2.35 9.64
CA HIS A 306 6.26 -2.07 8.24
C HIS A 306 4.88 -1.45 8.03
N TYR A 307 4.82 -0.40 7.22
CA TYR A 307 3.59 0.12 6.64
C TYR A 307 3.86 0.79 5.30
N GLU A 308 2.90 0.71 4.40
CA GLU A 308 2.99 1.34 3.08
C GLU A 308 1.60 1.63 2.50
N ASP A 309 1.51 2.58 1.58
CA ASP A 309 0.34 2.77 0.72
C ASP A 309 0.57 2.18 -0.69
N MET A 310 0.26 0.90 -0.84
CA MET A 310 0.31 0.18 -2.12
C MET A 310 -0.73 0.66 -3.15
N GLY A 311 -1.70 1.49 -2.76
CA GLY A 311 -2.85 1.84 -3.60
C GLY A 311 -3.78 0.66 -3.87
N ILE A 312 -3.86 -0.28 -2.93
CA ILE A 312 -4.77 -1.43 -2.97
C ILE A 312 -5.79 -1.26 -1.84
N PRO A 313 -7.07 -1.59 -2.05
CA PRO A 313 -8.03 -1.65 -0.97
C PRO A 313 -7.52 -2.47 0.22
N LYS A 314 -7.65 -1.94 1.44
CA LYS A 314 -7.08 -2.54 2.66
C LYS A 314 -7.45 -4.01 2.83
N ASP A 315 -8.68 -4.39 2.53
CA ASP A 315 -9.15 -5.78 2.69
C ASP A 315 -8.49 -6.75 1.70
N VAL A 316 -8.20 -6.30 0.48
CA VAL A 316 -7.47 -7.09 -0.51
C VAL A 316 -6.02 -7.26 -0.08
N ALA A 317 -5.38 -6.20 0.42
CA ALA A 317 -4.04 -6.29 0.98
C ALA A 317 -3.99 -7.25 2.18
N LYS A 318 -4.95 -7.15 3.11
CA LYS A 318 -5.07 -8.06 4.27
C LYS A 318 -5.26 -9.51 3.84
N LEU A 319 -6.06 -9.77 2.80
CA LEU A 319 -6.25 -11.11 2.26
C LEU A 319 -4.94 -11.69 1.71
N GLY A 320 -4.20 -10.88 0.94
CA GLY A 320 -2.89 -11.24 0.41
C GLY A 320 -1.88 -11.55 1.51
N VAL A 321 -1.81 -10.71 2.54
CA VAL A 321 -0.94 -10.91 3.70
C VAL A 321 -1.31 -12.20 4.44
N ARG A 322 -2.60 -12.44 4.72
CA ARG A 322 -3.07 -13.64 5.43
C ARG A 322 -2.66 -14.95 4.73
N HIS A 323 -2.73 -14.99 3.41
CA HIS A 323 -2.42 -16.21 2.63
C HIS A 323 -0.95 -16.32 2.23
N GLY A 324 -0.29 -15.18 1.97
CA GLY A 324 1.06 -15.14 1.41
C GLY A 324 2.19 -15.02 2.43
N MET A 325 1.94 -14.44 3.62
CA MET A 325 3.01 -14.07 4.57
C MET A 325 3.87 -15.28 4.96
N TRP A 326 3.26 -16.40 5.35
CA TRP A 326 4.04 -17.57 5.76
C TRP A 326 4.88 -18.15 4.62
N GLY A 327 4.38 -18.11 3.39
CA GLY A 327 5.14 -18.52 2.21
C GLY A 327 6.36 -17.61 1.98
N ALA A 328 6.19 -16.30 2.13
CA ALA A 328 7.26 -15.32 2.01
C ALA A 328 8.31 -15.47 3.12
N VAL A 329 7.88 -15.67 4.37
CA VAL A 329 8.76 -15.88 5.53
C VAL A 329 9.60 -17.16 5.38
N LYS A 330 9.03 -18.25 4.86
CA LYS A 330 9.81 -19.45 4.54
C LYS A 330 10.86 -19.19 3.45
N LYS A 331 10.52 -18.41 2.42
CA LYS A 331 11.46 -18.02 1.35
C LYS A 331 12.58 -17.13 1.89
N LEU A 332 12.25 -16.19 2.78
CA LEU A 332 13.22 -15.35 3.49
C LEU A 332 14.24 -16.23 4.24
N ASN A 333 13.77 -17.20 5.02
CA ASN A 333 14.66 -18.12 5.72
C ASN A 333 15.54 -18.94 4.75
N SER A 334 14.96 -19.53 3.71
CA SER A 334 15.75 -20.27 2.72
C SER A 334 16.77 -19.36 2.01
N GLY A 335 16.40 -18.10 1.75
CA GLY A 335 17.28 -17.09 1.18
C GLY A 335 18.46 -16.77 2.09
N LEU A 336 18.23 -16.63 3.40
CA LEU A 336 19.28 -16.43 4.39
C LEU A 336 20.26 -17.61 4.42
N ARG A 337 19.75 -18.86 4.36
CA ARG A 337 20.61 -20.06 4.33
C ARG A 337 21.43 -20.14 3.04
N ALA A 338 20.84 -19.77 1.90
CA ALA A 338 21.56 -19.65 0.64
C ALA A 338 22.63 -18.55 0.72
N TYR A 339 22.33 -17.42 1.37
CA TYR A 339 23.26 -16.32 1.58
C TYR A 339 24.47 -16.76 2.41
N GLN A 340 24.23 -17.39 3.57
CA GLN A 340 25.28 -17.97 4.43
C GLN A 340 26.18 -18.94 3.65
N SER A 341 25.58 -19.82 2.84
CA SER A 341 26.31 -20.78 2.03
C SER A 341 27.16 -20.12 0.92
N ALA A 342 26.69 -19.00 0.38
CA ALA A 342 27.42 -18.21 -0.62
C ALA A 342 28.56 -17.38 0.00
N ARG A 343 28.44 -17.04 1.29
CA ARG A 343 29.39 -16.26 2.10
C ARG A 343 30.61 -17.09 2.54
N LYS A 344 31.28 -17.73 1.58
CA LYS A 344 32.54 -18.47 1.83
C LYS A 344 33.69 -17.49 2.10
N PRO A 345 34.65 -17.85 2.97
CA PRO A 345 35.87 -17.05 3.16
C PRO A 345 36.57 -16.76 1.82
N GLY A 346 36.93 -15.50 1.58
CA GLY A 346 37.62 -15.06 0.37
C GLY A 346 36.72 -14.62 -0.79
N VAL A 347 35.38 -14.78 -0.70
CA VAL A 347 34.45 -14.20 -1.68
C VAL A 347 34.20 -12.74 -1.32
N ALA A 348 34.43 -11.84 -2.28
CA ALA A 348 34.14 -10.42 -2.11
C ALA A 348 32.64 -10.17 -1.90
N LEU A 349 32.30 -9.25 -1.01
CA LEU A 349 30.92 -8.82 -0.80
C LEU A 349 30.41 -8.04 -2.00
N SER A 350 29.11 -8.14 -2.26
CA SER A 350 28.42 -7.26 -3.19
C SER A 350 28.56 -5.80 -2.74
N ARG A 351 28.38 -4.84 -3.66
CA ARG A 351 28.47 -3.42 -3.29
C ARG A 351 27.41 -3.08 -2.24
N SER A 352 26.20 -3.62 -2.39
CA SER A 352 25.11 -3.48 -1.43
C SER A 352 25.47 -4.02 -0.04
N ALA A 353 26.09 -5.19 0.05
CA ALA A 353 26.53 -5.75 1.33
C ALA A 353 27.72 -4.98 1.94
N GLN A 354 28.62 -4.41 1.13
CA GLN A 354 29.67 -3.53 1.64
C GLN A 354 29.08 -2.27 2.28
N MET A 355 28.09 -1.64 1.62
CA MET A 355 27.39 -0.48 2.17
C MET A 355 26.68 -0.80 3.49
N ALA A 356 26.20 -2.03 3.68
CA ALA A 356 25.60 -2.47 4.95
C ALA A 356 26.58 -2.43 6.13
N GLY A 357 27.89 -2.58 5.86
CA GLY A 357 28.95 -2.48 6.86
C GLY A 357 29.31 -1.05 7.27
N ILE A 358 28.81 -0.04 6.56
CA ILE A 358 29.02 1.38 6.87
C ILE A 358 27.88 1.82 7.80
N THR A 359 28.13 1.79 9.11
CA THR A 359 27.13 2.08 10.13
C THR A 359 27.46 3.37 10.88
N THR A 360 26.45 4.18 11.18
CA THR A 360 26.60 5.31 12.10
C THR A 360 26.59 4.84 13.55
N LYS A 361 27.61 5.17 14.34
CA LYS A 361 27.64 4.81 15.76
C LYS A 361 26.65 5.67 16.54
N LEU A 362 25.79 5.03 17.32
CA LEU A 362 24.77 5.68 18.13
C LEU A 362 25.13 5.62 19.61
N ASN A 363 25.16 6.78 20.25
CA ASN A 363 25.17 6.86 21.70
C ASN A 363 23.72 6.84 22.21
N MET A 364 23.27 5.69 22.71
CA MET A 364 21.89 5.48 23.16
C MET A 364 21.49 6.43 24.31
N ASP A 365 22.44 6.85 25.15
CA ASP A 365 22.18 7.76 26.27
C ASP A 365 21.67 9.12 25.77
N LEU A 366 22.13 9.56 24.59
CA LEU A 366 21.69 10.82 23.98
C LEU A 366 20.29 10.71 23.38
N VAL A 367 19.94 9.55 22.81
CA VAL A 367 18.61 9.29 22.22
C VAL A 367 17.54 9.14 23.30
N GLU A 368 17.88 8.52 24.43
CA GLU A 368 16.96 8.45 25.56
C GLU A 368 16.75 9.83 26.20
N THR A 369 17.79 10.65 26.28
CA THR A 369 17.70 12.02 26.81
C THR A 369 16.88 12.93 25.89
N SER A 370 17.13 12.92 24.57
CA SER A 370 16.34 13.70 23.60
C SER A 370 14.86 13.31 23.63
N ARG A 371 14.58 12.01 23.77
CA ARG A 371 13.22 11.49 23.87
C ARG A 371 12.47 11.98 25.12
N VAL A 372 13.13 12.01 26.27
CA VAL A 372 12.52 12.53 27.52
C VAL A 372 12.19 14.02 27.36
N GLU A 373 13.08 14.80 26.76
CA GLU A 373 12.86 16.22 26.50
C GLU A 373 11.68 16.45 25.55
N GLU A 374 11.56 15.69 24.45
CA GLU A 374 10.44 15.80 23.51
C GLU A 374 9.10 15.37 24.11
N GLU A 375 9.07 14.29 24.90
CA GLU A 375 7.86 13.84 25.60
C GLU A 375 7.39 14.87 26.64
N GLU A 376 8.32 15.50 27.36
CA GLU A 376 8.03 16.61 28.28
C GLU A 376 7.49 17.84 27.53
N GLU A 377 8.11 18.24 26.42
CA GLU A 377 7.66 19.40 25.65
C GLU A 377 6.26 19.18 25.05
N LYS A 378 6.00 17.98 24.51
CA LYS A 378 4.68 17.59 23.99
C LYS A 378 3.63 17.53 25.10
N GLY A 379 4.00 17.04 26.29
CA GLY A 379 3.16 17.06 27.48
C GLY A 379 2.79 18.49 27.88
N GLN A 380 3.76 19.40 27.92
CA GLN A 380 3.55 20.82 28.23
C GLN A 380 2.71 21.53 27.17
N ALA A 381 2.91 21.25 25.89
CA ALA A 381 2.12 21.82 24.80
C ALA A 381 0.65 21.34 24.84
N THR A 382 0.44 20.06 25.15
CA THR A 382 -0.90 19.47 25.31
C THR A 382 -1.62 20.07 26.53
N GLU A 383 -0.92 20.25 27.64
CA GLU A 383 -1.44 20.88 28.85
C GLU A 383 -1.74 22.38 28.63
N LYS A 384 -0.87 23.11 27.92
CA LYS A 384 -1.14 24.50 27.50
C LYS A 384 -2.38 24.60 26.60
N ALA A 385 -2.52 23.70 25.62
CA ALA A 385 -3.69 23.64 24.75
C ALA A 385 -4.97 23.29 25.54
N ARG A 386 -4.87 22.40 26.53
CA ARG A 386 -5.97 22.05 27.44
C ARG A 386 -6.40 23.25 28.30
N ARG A 387 -5.44 23.94 28.91
CA ARG A 387 -5.68 25.18 29.70
C ARG A 387 -6.25 26.30 28.84
N GLN A 388 -5.77 26.47 27.62
CA GLN A 388 -6.32 27.45 26.69
C GLN A 388 -7.77 27.11 26.31
N LYS A 389 -8.08 25.83 26.09
CA LYS A 389 -9.45 25.37 25.82
C LYS A 389 -10.38 25.53 27.03
N GLU A 390 -9.88 25.33 28.24
CA GLU A 390 -10.60 25.60 29.49
C GLU A 390 -10.80 27.10 29.71
N GLN A 391 -9.84 27.94 29.33
CA GLN A 391 -9.91 29.40 29.44
C GLN A 391 -10.83 30.05 28.38
N PHE A 392 -11.07 29.39 27.25
CA PHE A 392 -12.06 29.78 26.24
C PHE A 392 -13.44 29.12 26.43
N ASN A 393 -13.66 28.36 27.50
CA ASN A 393 -14.96 27.79 27.82
C ASN A 393 -15.83 28.84 28.54
N VAL A 394 -16.28 29.85 27.79
CA VAL A 394 -17.25 30.83 28.27
C VAL A 394 -18.57 30.10 28.53
N ASP A 395 -19.02 30.10 29.78
CA ASP A 395 -20.27 29.48 30.21
C ASP A 395 -21.45 30.14 29.49
N TRP A 396 -21.96 29.46 28.46
CA TRP A 396 -23.02 29.95 27.57
C TRP A 396 -24.31 30.35 28.31
N LYS A 397 -24.46 29.92 29.57
CA LYS A 397 -25.56 30.26 30.47
C LYS A 397 -25.67 31.77 30.73
N TRP A 398 -24.55 32.51 30.73
CA TRP A 398 -24.60 33.97 30.94
C TRP A 398 -24.97 34.77 29.68
N ILE A 399 -24.69 34.23 28.48
CA ILE A 399 -25.10 34.84 27.21
C ILE A 399 -26.64 34.73 27.04
N ALA A 400 -27.24 33.64 27.52
CA ALA A 400 -28.70 33.47 27.52
C ALA A 400 -29.41 34.44 28.49
N VAL A 401 -28.80 34.77 29.64
CA VAL A 401 -29.39 35.72 30.61
C VAL A 401 -29.27 37.17 30.14
N GLY A 402 -28.18 37.54 29.44
CA GLY A 402 -28.04 38.87 28.82
C GLY A 402 -29.00 39.11 27.65
N GLY A 403 -29.33 38.07 26.88
CA GLY A 403 -30.27 38.16 25.75
C GLY A 403 -31.75 38.30 26.16
N VAL A 404 -32.13 37.76 27.31
CA VAL A 404 -33.52 37.85 27.81
C VAL A 404 -33.81 39.21 28.45
N ALA A 405 -32.82 39.89 29.04
CA ALA A 405 -33.00 41.24 29.58
C ALA A 405 -33.25 42.30 28.48
N LEU A 406 -32.71 42.13 27.27
CA LEU A 406 -32.98 42.99 26.12
C LEU A 406 -34.34 42.69 25.45
N ALA A 407 -34.84 41.44 25.54
CA ALA A 407 -36.11 41.04 24.96
C ALA A 407 -37.34 41.40 25.82
N PHE A 408 -37.17 41.64 27.13
CA PHE A 408 -38.24 42.13 28.01
C PHE A 408 -38.25 43.67 28.19
N GLY A 409 -37.20 44.36 27.75
CA GLY A 409 -37.11 45.83 27.78
C GLY A 409 -37.74 46.57 26.59
N LEU A 410 -38.15 45.86 25.53
CA LEU A 410 -38.69 46.46 24.30
C LEU A 410 -40.13 46.03 23.96
N HIS A 411 -40.85 45.43 24.92
CA HIS A 411 -42.28 45.14 24.77
C HIS A 411 -43.18 46.24 25.37
N SER A 412 -42.80 47.51 25.20
CA SER A 412 -43.65 48.67 25.49
C SER A 412 -43.54 49.75 24.43
N SER A 413 -43.90 49.45 23.18
CA SER A 413 -44.55 50.46 22.33
C SER A 413 -45.23 49.83 21.13
N ALA A 414 -46.42 50.36 20.86
CA ALA A 414 -47.31 49.96 19.80
C ALA A 414 -46.65 50.04 18.43
N ILE A 415 -46.80 48.99 17.61
CA ILE A 415 -47.03 49.00 16.15
C ILE A 415 -46.94 47.52 15.70
N GLY A 416 -48.01 47.02 15.08
CA GLY A 416 -48.09 45.61 14.66
C GLY A 416 -49.52 45.05 14.60
N LYS A 417 -50.55 45.88 14.87
CA LYS A 417 -51.94 45.59 14.47
C LYS A 417 -52.10 45.84 12.97
N ALA A 418 -51.52 44.97 12.15
CA ALA A 418 -51.86 44.82 10.74
C ALA A 418 -51.26 43.49 10.31
N LEU A 419 -52.10 42.47 10.12
CA LEU A 419 -51.89 41.25 9.31
C LEU A 419 -52.55 39.95 9.85
N MET A 420 -53.61 40.02 10.67
CA MET A 420 -54.44 38.83 10.94
C MET A 420 -55.94 39.17 11.12
N VAL A 421 -56.52 39.96 10.21
CA VAL A 421 -57.99 40.05 10.06
C VAL A 421 -58.31 40.17 8.57
N GLY A 422 -58.36 39.02 7.91
CA GLY A 422 -58.62 38.91 6.47
C GLY A 422 -59.13 37.54 6.06
N ALA A 423 -59.92 36.89 6.91
CA ALA A 423 -60.68 35.69 6.56
C ALA A 423 -62.14 35.87 7.01
N GLY A 424 -63.05 35.95 6.04
CA GLY A 424 -64.46 35.58 6.23
C GLY A 424 -65.37 36.56 6.96
N ARG A 425 -65.73 37.67 6.32
CA ARG A 425 -66.99 38.37 6.61
C ARG A 425 -68.18 37.47 6.21
N ARG A 426 -69.17 37.41 7.12
CA ARG A 426 -70.62 37.30 6.88
C ARG A 426 -71.20 35.99 6.33
N LEU A 427 -71.85 35.24 7.21
CA LEU A 427 -73.25 34.78 7.09
C LEU A 427 -73.64 34.26 8.49
N ALA A 428 -74.37 35.01 9.32
CA ALA A 428 -75.82 35.21 9.31
C ALA A 428 -76.61 34.05 9.93
N ARG A 429 -77.37 34.38 11.00
CA ARG A 429 -78.63 33.77 11.49
C ARG A 429 -78.44 32.35 12.09
N ARG A 430 -78.86 32.06 13.32
CA ARG A 430 -80.00 32.49 14.12
C ARG A 430 -79.69 32.29 15.59
#